data_AF-A0A9X4LHR8-F1
#
_entry.id   AF-A0A9X4LHR8-F1
#
_cell.length_a   1.000
_cell.length_b   1.000
_cell.length_c   1.000
_cell.angle_alpha   90.00
_cell.angle_beta   90.00
_cell.angle_gamma   90.00
#
_symmetry.space_group_name_H-M   'P 1'
#
loop_
_entity.id
_entity.type
_entity.pdbx_description
1 polymer ?
#
loop_
_entity_poly.entity_id
_entity_poly.type
_entity_poly.pdbx_seq_one_letter_code
_entity_poly.pdbx_strand_id
1 'polypeptide(L)'
;MKPLLLALAAVIALPALAQSQVRQAQVYRCGPDGRDLRDSPCPGSPATSGGSIRYDEPSAADSRAARERHLADARQAAALAAARRASEAEARHQRALSLGLQPPPAAASAPQVVHIKPPKVAKPARPHRPEAAASAAR
;
A
#
# COMPACT_ATOMS: atom_id res chain seq x y z
N MET A 1 29.21 -38.91 -1.73
CA MET A 1 28.28 -38.03 -2.51
C MET A 1 26.81 -38.49 -2.50
N LYS A 2 26.52 -39.78 -2.29
CA LYS A 2 25.14 -40.31 -2.15
C LYS A 2 24.34 -39.84 -0.90
N PRO A 3 24.91 -39.57 0.29
CA PRO A 3 24.10 -39.11 1.42
C PRO A 3 23.65 -37.65 1.29
N LEU A 4 24.37 -36.86 0.48
CA LEU A 4 24.08 -35.45 0.23
C LEU A 4 22.86 -35.27 -0.68
N LEU A 5 22.65 -36.19 -1.62
CA LEU A 5 21.46 -36.25 -2.47
C LEU A 5 20.19 -36.68 -1.69
N LEU A 6 20.33 -37.59 -0.71
CA LEU A 6 19.22 -38.01 0.16
C LEU A 6 18.80 -36.89 1.14
N ALA A 7 19.75 -36.13 1.68
CA ALA A 7 19.44 -34.98 2.53
C ALA A 7 18.75 -33.85 1.74
N LEU A 8 19.12 -33.62 0.48
CA LEU A 8 18.50 -32.61 -0.37
C LEU A 8 17.05 -32.98 -0.73
N ALA A 9 16.76 -34.26 -0.96
CA ALA A 9 15.41 -34.74 -1.23
C ALA A 9 14.46 -34.61 -0.02
N ALA A 10 14.98 -34.75 1.19
CA ALA A 10 14.18 -34.61 2.42
C ALA A 10 13.72 -33.17 2.69
N VAL A 11 14.48 -32.16 2.25
CA VAL A 11 14.13 -30.74 2.44
C VAL A 11 13.03 -30.28 1.48
N ILE A 12 12.96 -30.87 0.28
CA ILE A 12 11.94 -30.52 -0.74
C ILE A 12 10.56 -31.12 -0.38
N ALA A 13 10.52 -32.13 0.48
CA ALA A 13 9.30 -32.82 0.88
C ALA A 13 8.54 -32.16 2.04
N LEU A 14 9.01 -31.03 2.59
CA LEU A 14 8.20 -30.27 3.53
C LEU A 14 7.13 -29.51 2.76
N PRO A 15 5.83 -29.85 2.88
CA PRO A 15 4.80 -28.98 2.38
C PRO A 15 4.93 -27.68 3.16
N ALA A 16 5.24 -26.58 2.47
CA ALA A 16 5.02 -25.25 3.01
C ALA A 16 3.51 -25.15 3.23
N LEU A 17 3.06 -25.48 4.44
CA LEU A 17 1.68 -25.31 4.86
C LEU A 17 1.40 -23.82 4.81
N ALA A 18 0.83 -23.35 3.69
CA ALA A 18 0.25 -22.03 3.62
C ALA A 18 -0.84 -21.97 4.69
N GLN A 19 -0.62 -21.20 5.75
CA GLN A 19 -1.52 -21.13 6.88
C GLN A 19 -2.67 -20.19 6.51
N SER A 20 -3.64 -20.69 5.74
CA SER A 20 -4.91 -19.97 5.56
C SER A 20 -5.77 -20.10 6.80
N GLN A 21 -6.43 -19.02 7.18
CA GLN A 21 -7.45 -19.00 8.21
C GLN A 21 -8.80 -18.81 7.55
N VAL A 22 -9.72 -19.75 7.78
CA VAL A 22 -11.11 -19.61 7.32
C VAL A 22 -11.76 -18.49 8.12
N ARG A 23 -12.19 -17.45 7.41
CA ARG A 23 -12.94 -16.32 7.96
C ARG A 23 -14.36 -16.30 7.44
N GLN A 24 -15.23 -15.64 8.17
CA GLN A 24 -16.62 -15.46 7.78
C GLN A 24 -16.92 -13.97 7.69
N ALA A 25 -17.48 -13.54 6.57
CA ALA A 25 -17.97 -12.18 6.39
C ALA A 25 -19.48 -12.21 6.14
N GLN A 26 -20.16 -11.21 6.69
CA GLN A 26 -21.58 -11.01 6.49
C GLN A 26 -21.80 -10.21 5.21
N VAL A 27 -22.55 -10.76 4.26
CA VAL A 27 -22.85 -10.08 2.99
C VAL A 27 -24.36 -10.02 2.78
N TYR A 28 -24.85 -8.85 2.38
CA TYR A 28 -26.27 -8.58 2.13
C TYR A 28 -26.54 -8.63 0.63
N ARG A 29 -27.64 -9.28 0.26
CA ARG A 29 -28.12 -9.34 -1.13
C ARG A 29 -29.22 -8.30 -1.31
N CYS A 30 -28.93 -7.29 -2.10
CA CYS A 30 -29.84 -6.19 -2.41
C CYS A 30 -30.40 -6.30 -3.84
N GLY A 31 -31.50 -5.59 -4.09
CA GLY A 31 -32.19 -5.59 -5.37
C GLY A 31 -33.25 -6.69 -5.50
N PRO A 32 -34.09 -6.62 -6.55
CA PRO A 32 -35.26 -7.49 -6.72
C PRO A 32 -34.91 -8.99 -6.77
N ASP A 33 -33.71 -9.32 -7.27
CA ASP A 33 -33.22 -10.70 -7.42
C ASP A 33 -32.01 -11.03 -6.52
N GLY A 34 -31.62 -10.13 -5.60
CA GLY A 34 -30.48 -10.35 -4.71
C GLY A 34 -29.12 -10.49 -5.44
N ARG A 35 -28.98 -9.84 -6.60
CA ARG A 35 -27.76 -9.86 -7.44
C ARG A 35 -26.70 -8.87 -6.96
N ASP A 36 -27.10 -7.82 -6.25
CA ASP A 36 -26.16 -6.85 -5.71
C ASP A 36 -25.69 -7.30 -4.33
N LEU A 37 -24.42 -7.67 -4.22
CA LEU A 37 -23.79 -8.02 -2.95
C LEU A 37 -23.23 -6.75 -2.30
N ARG A 38 -23.58 -6.52 -1.03
CA ARG A 38 -23.11 -5.39 -0.23
C ARG A 38 -22.65 -5.81 1.14
N ASP A 39 -21.67 -5.08 1.68
CA ASP A 39 -21.20 -5.26 3.06
C ASP A 39 -22.08 -4.53 4.09
N SER A 40 -23.02 -3.70 3.62
CA SER A 40 -23.97 -2.96 4.45
C SER A 40 -25.41 -3.43 4.20
N PRO A 41 -26.29 -3.35 5.21
CA PRO A 41 -27.70 -3.70 5.07
C PRO A 41 -28.38 -2.90 3.95
N CYS A 42 -29.28 -3.56 3.21
CA CYS A 42 -30.03 -2.89 2.15
C CYS A 42 -31.04 -1.90 2.74
N PRO A 43 -31.17 -0.68 2.20
CA PRO A 43 -32.18 0.27 2.65
C PRO A 43 -33.58 -0.30 2.41
N GLY A 44 -34.38 -0.41 3.47
CA GLY A 44 -35.76 -0.91 3.41
C GLY A 44 -35.92 -2.44 3.51
N SER A 45 -34.83 -3.21 3.68
CA SER A 45 -34.90 -4.66 3.92
C SER A 45 -34.50 -4.98 5.36
N PRO A 46 -35.11 -5.97 6.03
CA PRO A 46 -34.66 -6.41 7.35
C PRO A 46 -33.22 -6.92 7.30
N ALA A 47 -32.41 -6.52 8.29
CA ALA A 47 -31.00 -6.88 8.42
C ALA A 47 -30.74 -8.40 8.50
N THR A 48 -31.78 -9.22 8.68
CA THR A 48 -31.73 -10.68 8.63
C THR A 48 -31.57 -11.27 7.23
N SER A 49 -31.64 -10.46 6.16
CA SER A 49 -31.50 -10.92 4.77
C SER A 49 -30.05 -11.18 4.33
N GLY A 50 -29.09 -11.03 5.24
CA GLY A 50 -27.68 -11.27 4.95
C GLY A 50 -27.29 -12.75 5.12
N GLY A 51 -26.44 -13.25 4.23
CA GLY A 51 -25.78 -14.55 4.36
C GLY A 51 -24.32 -14.41 4.81
N SER A 52 -23.83 -15.38 5.59
CA SER A 52 -22.40 -15.47 5.90
C SER A 52 -21.67 -16.22 4.79
N ILE A 53 -20.59 -15.65 4.29
CA ILE A 53 -19.71 -16.29 3.30
C ILE A 53 -18.42 -16.69 4.01
N ARG A 54 -18.03 -17.95 3.85
CA ARG A 54 -16.73 -18.45 4.31
C ARG A 54 -15.69 -18.22 3.23
N TYR A 55 -14.57 -17.62 3.59
CA TYR A 55 -13.45 -17.39 2.69
C TYR A 55 -12.13 -17.64 3.41
N ASP A 56 -11.11 -18.03 2.65
CA ASP A 56 -9.76 -18.22 3.17
C ASP A 56 -9.00 -16.90 3.15
N GLU A 57 -8.49 -16.48 4.31
CA GLU A 57 -7.61 -15.33 4.46
C GLU A 57 -6.20 -15.82 4.79
N PRO A 58 -5.13 -15.23 4.23
CA PRO A 58 -3.77 -15.54 4.67
C PRO A 58 -3.59 -15.23 6.15
N SER A 59 -2.84 -16.05 6.88
CA SER A 59 -2.53 -15.74 8.29
C SER A 59 -1.85 -14.37 8.42
N ALA A 60 -1.96 -13.78 9.61
CA ALA A 60 -1.27 -12.52 9.90
C ALA A 60 0.27 -12.66 9.78
N ALA A 61 0.82 -13.84 10.07
CA ALA A 61 2.24 -14.14 9.91
C ALA A 61 2.62 -14.17 8.42
N ASP A 62 1.87 -14.89 7.59
CA ASP A 62 2.12 -14.96 6.15
C ASP A 62 1.98 -13.59 5.48
N SER A 63 0.98 -12.81 5.89
CA SER A 63 0.77 -11.45 5.41
C SER A 63 1.95 -10.53 5.76
N ARG A 64 2.54 -10.66 6.97
CA ARG A 64 3.73 -9.90 7.36
C ARG A 64 4.96 -10.34 6.57
N ALA A 65 5.19 -11.65 6.48
CA ALA A 65 6.32 -12.21 5.75
C ALA A 65 6.28 -11.83 4.26
N ALA A 66 5.10 -11.83 3.64
CA ALA A 66 4.91 -11.38 2.25
C ALA A 66 5.27 -9.90 2.06
N ARG A 67 4.85 -9.03 2.98
CA ARG A 67 5.21 -7.60 2.95
C ARG A 67 6.71 -7.39 3.12
N GLU A 68 7.34 -8.11 4.04
CA GLU A 68 8.78 -8.02 4.27
C GLU A 68 9.59 -8.45 3.03
N ARG A 69 9.21 -9.57 2.40
CA ARG A 69 9.82 -10.01 1.13
C ARG A 69 9.65 -8.96 0.04
N HIS A 70 8.45 -8.44 -0.16
CA HIS A 70 8.19 -7.40 -1.16
C HIS A 70 9.02 -6.14 -0.93
N LEU A 71 9.18 -5.71 0.34
CA LEU A 71 10.03 -4.56 0.68
C LEU A 71 11.50 -4.84 0.42
N ALA A 72 11.99 -6.05 0.70
CA ALA A 72 13.35 -6.44 0.39
C ALA A 72 13.60 -6.45 -1.12
N ASP A 73 12.69 -7.05 -1.89
CA ASP A 73 12.76 -7.12 -3.36
C ASP A 73 12.72 -5.72 -3.98
N ALA A 74 11.86 -4.83 -3.48
CA ALA A 74 11.78 -3.46 -3.95
C ALA A 74 13.10 -2.69 -3.71
N ARG A 75 13.76 -2.89 -2.57
CA ARG A 75 15.07 -2.29 -2.28
C ARG A 75 16.14 -2.82 -3.21
N GLN A 76 16.18 -4.13 -3.44
CA GLN A 76 17.14 -4.75 -4.34
C GLN A 76 16.94 -4.27 -5.78
N ALA A 77 15.70 -4.21 -6.25
CA ALA A 77 15.37 -3.69 -7.57
C ALA A 77 15.77 -2.22 -7.72
N ALA A 78 15.53 -1.39 -6.69
CA ALA A 78 15.94 0.01 -6.70
C ALA A 78 17.47 0.17 -6.75
N ALA A 79 18.21 -0.63 -5.99
CA ALA A 79 19.68 -0.62 -6.01
C ALA A 79 20.23 -1.02 -7.38
N LEU A 80 19.66 -2.06 -8.00
CA LEU A 80 20.04 -2.49 -9.36
C LEU A 80 19.73 -1.41 -10.41
N ALA A 81 18.57 -0.76 -10.30
CA ALA A 81 18.21 0.33 -11.20
C ALA A 81 19.14 1.55 -11.05
N ALA A 82 19.58 1.86 -9.83
CA ALA A 82 20.56 2.91 -9.57
C ALA A 82 21.93 2.56 -10.17
N ALA A 83 22.40 1.32 -9.98
CA ALA A 83 23.65 0.83 -10.54
C ALA A 83 23.65 0.88 -12.08
N ARG A 84 22.55 0.47 -12.73
CA ARG A 84 22.39 0.59 -14.19
C ARG A 84 22.51 2.04 -14.65
N ARG A 85 21.76 2.95 -14.02
CA ARG A 85 21.81 4.38 -14.33
C ARG A 85 23.22 4.97 -14.19
N ALA A 86 23.96 4.58 -13.15
CA ALA A 86 25.35 5.01 -12.96
C ALA A 86 26.25 4.48 -14.09
N SER A 87 26.20 3.18 -14.38
CA SER A 87 27.00 2.58 -15.46
C SER A 87 26.69 3.17 -16.84
N GLU A 88 25.41 3.46 -17.12
CA GLU A 88 25.00 4.10 -18.37
C GLU A 88 25.46 5.56 -18.46
N ALA A 89 25.51 6.28 -17.35
CA ALA A 89 26.04 7.64 -17.30
C ALA A 89 27.56 7.63 -17.53
N GLU A 90 28.29 6.73 -16.88
CA GLU A 90 29.74 6.55 -17.06
C GLU A 90 30.08 6.14 -18.50
N ALA A 91 29.35 5.17 -19.06
CA ALA A 91 29.53 4.74 -20.44
C ALA A 91 29.27 5.88 -21.44
N ARG A 92 28.24 6.70 -21.20
CA ARG A 92 27.97 7.91 -21.99
C ARG A 92 29.11 8.92 -21.88
N HIS A 93 29.63 9.14 -20.68
CA HIS A 93 30.75 10.05 -20.46
C HIS A 93 32.01 9.58 -21.19
N GLN A 94 32.37 8.30 -21.07
CA GLN A 94 33.52 7.72 -21.76
C GLN A 94 33.38 7.81 -23.29
N ARG A 95 32.18 7.54 -23.82
CA ARG A 95 31.90 7.72 -25.25
C ARG A 95 32.04 9.18 -25.68
N ALA A 96 31.51 10.13 -24.92
CA ALA A 96 31.66 11.56 -25.23
C ALA A 96 33.14 11.96 -25.30
N LEU A 97 33.96 11.54 -24.33
CA LEU A 97 35.41 11.77 -24.35
C LEU A 97 36.09 11.17 -25.58
N SER A 98 35.76 9.93 -25.96
CA SER A 98 36.34 9.28 -27.14
C SER A 98 35.99 9.97 -28.46
N LEU A 99 34.85 10.67 -28.51
CA LEU A 99 34.40 11.44 -29.66
C LEU A 99 34.92 12.89 -29.65
N GLY A 100 35.75 13.27 -28.67
CA GLY A 100 36.24 14.64 -28.49
C GLY A 100 35.14 15.64 -28.11
N LEU A 101 33.97 15.16 -27.68
CA LEU A 101 32.88 16.01 -27.21
C LEU A 101 33.19 16.49 -25.80
N GLN A 102 33.26 17.81 -25.65
CA GLN A 102 33.50 18.44 -24.36
C GLN A 102 32.30 18.20 -23.44
N PRO A 103 32.50 17.83 -22.16
CA PRO A 103 31.39 17.60 -21.24
C PRO A 103 30.54 18.87 -21.12
N PRO A 104 29.19 18.75 -21.08
CA PRO A 104 28.34 19.90 -20.92
C PRO A 104 28.68 20.61 -19.59
N PRO A 105 28.64 21.95 -19.54
CA PRO A 105 28.87 22.69 -18.31
C PRO A 105 27.89 22.19 -17.23
N ALA A 106 28.40 21.99 -16.00
CA ALA A 106 27.62 21.50 -14.87
C ALA A 106 26.31 22.31 -14.76
N ALA A 107 25.17 21.61 -14.76
CA ALA A 107 23.86 22.23 -14.69
C ALA A 107 23.81 23.19 -13.48
N ALA A 108 23.49 24.45 -13.75
CA ALA A 108 23.40 25.50 -12.74
C ALA A 108 22.46 25.04 -11.62
N SER A 109 22.91 25.24 -10.38
CA SER A 109 22.30 24.84 -9.11
C SER A 109 20.77 24.84 -9.13
N ALA A 110 20.19 23.71 -8.71
CA ALA A 110 18.76 23.59 -8.47
C ALA A 110 18.24 24.74 -7.59
N PRO A 111 16.99 25.21 -7.78
CA PRO A 111 16.43 26.30 -7.00
C PRO A 111 16.44 25.94 -5.52
N GLN A 112 17.12 26.76 -4.70
CA GLN A 112 17.05 26.61 -3.25
C GLN A 112 15.61 26.86 -2.81
N VAL A 113 14.95 25.80 -2.34
CA VAL A 113 13.62 25.90 -1.72
C VAL A 113 13.79 26.61 -0.38
N VAL A 114 13.67 27.94 -0.40
CA VAL A 114 13.59 28.74 0.82
C VAL A 114 12.29 28.35 1.53
N HIS A 115 12.41 27.74 2.71
CA HIS A 115 11.27 27.41 3.56
C HIS A 115 10.63 28.72 4.07
N ILE A 116 9.63 29.23 3.34
CA ILE A 116 8.82 30.35 3.79
C ILE A 116 7.92 29.83 4.92
N LYS A 117 8.07 30.41 6.11
CA LYS A 117 7.22 30.08 7.26
C LYS A 117 5.75 30.29 6.89
N PRO A 118 4.86 29.31 7.11
CA PRO A 118 3.45 29.47 6.81
C PRO A 118 2.84 30.61 7.65
N PRO A 119 2.01 31.48 7.06
CA PRO A 119 1.38 32.57 7.79
C PRO A 119 0.46 32.01 8.88
N LYS A 120 0.53 32.63 10.06
CA LYS A 120 -0.22 32.22 11.26
C LYS A 120 -1.70 32.54 11.06
N VAL A 121 -2.48 31.54 10.64
CA VAL A 121 -3.93 31.68 10.47
C VAL A 121 -4.56 31.95 11.83
N ALA A 122 -5.27 33.07 11.95
CA ALA A 122 -6.04 33.43 13.14
C ALA A 122 -7.15 32.40 13.36
N LYS A 123 -7.32 31.97 14.62
CA LYS A 123 -8.35 30.98 15.01
C LYS A 123 -9.76 31.53 14.67
N PRO A 124 -10.64 30.72 14.08
CA PRO A 124 -12.03 31.13 13.85
C PRO A 124 -12.73 31.35 15.20
N ALA A 125 -13.45 32.48 15.28
CA ALA A 125 -14.27 32.83 16.44
C ALA A 125 -15.36 31.77 16.64
N ARG A 126 -15.55 31.34 17.89
CA ARG A 126 -16.60 30.36 18.26
C ARG A 126 -17.97 30.98 17.97
N PRO A 127 -18.92 30.23 17.37
CA PRO A 127 -20.28 30.72 17.25
C PRO A 127 -20.94 30.80 18.63
N HIS A 128 -21.62 31.92 18.87
CA HIS A 128 -22.40 32.15 20.08
C HIS A 128 -23.54 31.14 20.18
N ARG A 129 -23.66 30.55 21.38
CA ARG A 129 -24.74 29.68 21.81
C ARG A 129 -26.04 30.49 21.84
N PRO A 130 -27.11 30.12 21.11
CA PRO A 130 -28.40 30.78 21.30
C PRO A 130 -28.95 30.38 22.67
N GLU A 131 -29.16 31.41 23.47
CA GLU A 131 -29.82 31.39 24.76
C GLU A 131 -31.30 31.07 24.54
N ALA A 132 -31.74 29.92 25.03
CA ALA A 132 -33.14 29.55 25.04
C ALA A 132 -33.88 30.41 26.07
N ALA A 133 -34.45 31.52 25.61
CA ALA A 133 -35.40 32.31 26.38
C ALA A 133 -36.76 31.58 26.43
N ALA A 134 -37.04 31.05 27.60
CA ALA A 134 -38.31 31.09 28.34
C ALA A 134 -39.64 31.12 27.55
N SER A 135 -40.45 30.09 27.83
CA SER A 135 -41.81 30.21 28.41
C SER A 135 -42.76 31.26 27.84
N ALA A 136 -43.81 30.79 27.14
CA ALA A 136 -45.22 31.09 27.45
C ALA A 136 -46.13 30.71 26.26
N ALA A 137 -47.14 29.86 26.51
CA ALA A 137 -48.55 30.22 26.36
C ALA A 137 -49.43 28.98 26.05
N ARG A 138 -50.26 28.67 27.07
CA ARG A 138 -51.61 28.08 27.03
C ARG A 138 -51.81 26.66 26.51
#